data_AF-A0A822GNT1-F1
#
_entry.id   AF-A0A822GNT1-F1
#
_cell.length_a   1.000
_cell.length_b   1.000
_cell.length_c   1.000
_cell.angle_alpha   90.00
_cell.angle_beta   90.00
_cell.angle_gamma   90.00
#
_symmetry.space_group_name_H-M   'P 1'
#
loop_
_entity.id
_entity.type
_entity.pdbx_description
1 polymer ?
#
loop_
_entity_poly.entity_id
_entity_poly.type
_entity_poly.pdbx_seq_one_letter_code
_entity_poly.pdbx_strand_id
1 'polypeptide(L)'
;EKIPNLKCFVLSCASEISRYKELLLPLIYRMSNVEKLGLYLTLYLNDKFIDGNYLKKNIINHLPQLNAFTFDIHSLMFINN
;
A
#
# COMPACT_ATOMS: atom_id res chain seq x y z
N GLU A 1 -17.41 -14.79 -13.70
CA GLU A 1 -16.03 -15.30 -13.86
C GLU A 1 -15.37 -15.40 -12.50
N LYS A 2 -14.71 -16.52 -12.16
CA LYS A 2 -13.99 -16.64 -10.88
C LYS A 2 -12.68 -15.86 -11.00
N ILE A 3 -12.53 -14.82 -10.19
CA ILE A 3 -11.25 -14.10 -10.07
C ILE A 3 -10.20 -15.13 -9.60
N PRO A 4 -9.05 -15.25 -10.28
CA PRO A 4 -8.00 -16.16 -9.88
C PRO A 4 -7.62 -15.90 -8.42
N ASN A 5 -7.47 -16.98 -7.64
CA ASN A 5 -7.17 -16.90 -6.22
C ASN A 5 -5.72 -16.40 -6.05
N LEU A 6 -5.56 -15.08 -5.98
CA LEU A 6 -4.27 -14.42 -5.96
C LEU A 6 -3.65 -14.56 -4.56
N LYS A 7 -2.77 -15.55 -4.39
CA LYS A 7 -2.08 -15.81 -3.12
C LYS A 7 -0.89 -14.87 -2.90
N CYS A 8 -0.25 -14.41 -3.97
CA CYS A 8 0.92 -13.54 -3.91
C CYS A 8 0.69 -12.32 -4.80
N PHE A 9 0.96 -11.13 -4.27
CA PHE A 9 0.82 -9.89 -5.01
C PHE A 9 1.96 -8.91 -4.70
N VAL A 10 2.42 -8.21 -5.73
CA VAL A 10 3.36 -7.10 -5.59
C VAL A 10 2.71 -5.84 -6.13
N LEU A 11 2.64 -4.81 -5.29
CA LEU A 11 2.13 -3.50 -5.64
C LEU A 11 3.27 -2.50 -5.62
N SER A 12 3.55 -1.88 -6.77
CA SER A 12 4.44 -0.73 -6.90
C SER A 12 3.64 0.49 -7.28
N CYS A 13 3.73 1.56 -6.50
CA CYS A 13 2.97 2.80 -6.73
C CYS A 13 3.84 4.03 -6.51
N ALA A 14 3.81 4.96 -7.46
CA ALA A 14 4.38 6.29 -7.33
C ALA A 14 3.25 7.32 -7.36
N SER A 15 3.04 8.05 -6.26
CA SER A 15 1.93 9.01 -6.16
C SER A 15 2.21 10.09 -5.13
N GLU A 16 1.48 11.21 -5.22
CA GLU A 16 1.37 12.14 -4.11
C GLU A 16 0.80 11.44 -2.87
N ILE A 17 1.37 11.78 -1.71
CA ILE A 17 0.95 11.23 -0.41
C ILE A 17 -0.53 11.49 -0.09
N SER A 18 -1.10 12.60 -0.59
CA SER A 18 -2.51 12.96 -0.45
C SER A 18 -3.44 11.89 -1.04
N ARG A 19 -3.04 11.27 -2.15
CA ARG A 19 -3.83 10.31 -2.91
C ARG A 19 -3.62 8.86 -2.49
N TYR A 20 -2.68 8.60 -1.59
CA TYR A 20 -2.36 7.28 -1.10
C TYR A 20 -3.61 6.55 -0.54
N LYS A 21 -4.47 7.24 0.24
CA LYS A 21 -5.68 6.62 0.81
C LYS A 21 -6.69 6.23 -0.28
N GLU A 22 -6.84 7.09 -1.27
CA GLU A 22 -7.78 6.91 -2.38
C GLU A 22 -7.35 5.81 -3.34
N LEU A 23 -6.03 5.64 -3.52
CA LEU A 23 -5.48 4.67 -4.48
C LEU A 23 -5.18 3.32 -3.82
N LEU A 24 -4.54 3.31 -2.65
CA LEU A 24 -4.06 2.06 -2.04
C LEU A 24 -5.17 1.30 -1.31
N LEU A 25 -6.02 1.97 -0.53
CA LEU A 25 -7.03 1.25 0.28
C LEU A 25 -8.00 0.44 -0.58
N PRO A 26 -8.56 0.97 -1.70
CA PRO A 26 -9.42 0.17 -2.55
C PRO A 26 -8.72 -1.01 -3.23
N LEU A 27 -7.39 -0.93 -3.42
CA LEU A 27 -6.60 -2.07 -3.91
C LEU A 27 -6.46 -3.14 -2.83
N ILE A 28 -6.09 -2.75 -1.61
CA ILE A 28 -6.00 -3.66 -0.46
C ILE A 28 -7.33 -4.38 -0.22
N TYR A 29 -8.46 -3.68 -0.31
CA TYR A 29 -9.78 -4.27 -0.07
C TYR A 29 -10.16 -5.36 -1.08
N ARG A 30 -9.66 -5.26 -2.31
CA ARG A 30 -9.89 -6.26 -3.36
C ARG A 30 -8.97 -7.48 -3.24
N MET A 31 -8.00 -7.44 -2.34
CA MET A 31 -6.94 -8.44 -2.18
C MET A 31 -7.13 -9.34 -0.96
N SER A 32 -8.36 -9.49 -0.44
CA SER A 32 -8.63 -10.19 0.83
C SER A 32 -8.12 -11.64 0.95
N ASN A 33 -7.87 -12.31 -0.18
CA ASN A 33 -7.32 -13.68 -0.23
C ASN A 33 -5.79 -13.73 -0.36
N VAL A 34 -5.10 -12.59 -0.39
CA VAL A 34 -3.64 -12.52 -0.52
C VAL A 34 -2.99 -13.04 0.75
N GLU A 35 -2.09 -14.01 0.57
CA GLU A 35 -1.26 -14.60 1.61
C GLU A 35 0.10 -13.89 1.72
N LYS A 36 0.62 -13.36 0.59
CA LYS A 36 1.89 -12.65 0.51
C LYS A 36 1.73 -11.33 -0.23
N LEU A 37 2.09 -10.22 0.42
CA LEU A 37 2.05 -8.88 -0.17
C LEU A 37 3.43 -8.23 -0.14
N GLY A 38 3.93 -7.83 -1.31
CA GLY A 38 5.02 -6.86 -1.43
C GLY A 38 4.45 -5.50 -1.79
N LEU A 39 4.68 -4.49 -0.95
CA LEU A 39 4.19 -3.13 -1.16
C LEU A 39 5.37 -2.17 -1.23
N TYR A 40 5.60 -1.62 -2.42
CA TYR A 40 6.66 -0.68 -2.73
C TYR A 40 6.05 0.66 -3.09
N LEU A 41 6.25 1.66 -2.23
CA LEU A 41 5.66 2.99 -2.39
C LEU A 41 6.74 4.02 -2.64
N THR A 42 6.56 4.84 -3.67
CA THR A 42 7.31 6.07 -3.87
C THR A 42 6.36 7.24 -3.69
N LEU A 43 6.63 8.11 -2.71
CA LEU A 43 5.70 9.17 -2.32
C LEU A 43 6.31 10.54 -2.50
N TYR A 44 5.61 11.40 -3.23
CA TYR A 44 5.97 12.82 -3.32
C TYR A 44 5.43 13.54 -2.08
N LEU A 45 6.33 14.11 -1.29
CA LEU A 45 6.00 14.83 -0.06
C LEU A 45 5.79 16.32 -0.36
N ASN A 46 4.56 16.80 -0.14
CA ASN A 46 4.21 18.23 -0.10
C ASN A 46 3.83 18.58 1.36
N ASP A 47 4.78 18.47 2.30
CA ASP A 47 4.62 18.74 3.75
C ASP A 47 3.68 17.82 4.53
N LYS A 48 3.35 16.63 4.00
CA LYS A 48 2.48 15.65 4.67
C LYS A 48 3.24 14.38 5.01
N PHE A 49 2.82 13.70 6.09
CA PHE A 49 3.40 12.44 6.55
C PHE A 49 2.41 11.28 6.41
N ILE A 50 2.95 10.06 6.22
CA ILE A 50 2.15 8.84 6.31
C ILE A 50 2.09 8.44 7.78
N ASP A 51 0.88 8.25 8.28
CA ASP A 51 0.67 7.54 9.53
C ASP A 51 0.85 6.03 9.30
N GLY A 52 2.03 5.52 9.66
CA GLY A 52 2.36 4.10 9.54
C GLY A 52 1.46 3.19 10.38
N ASN A 53 0.92 3.67 11.51
CA ASN A 53 -0.01 2.90 12.33
C ASN A 53 -1.36 2.74 11.63
N TYR A 54 -1.85 3.83 11.03
CA TYR A 54 -3.08 3.79 10.24
C TYR A 54 -2.95 2.83 9.04
N LEU A 55 -1.83 2.89 8.32
CA LEU A 55 -1.55 1.96 7.22
C LEU A 55 -1.53 0.50 7.70
N LYS A 56 -0.77 0.20 8.76
CA LYS A 56 -0.69 -1.14 9.34
C LYS A 56 -2.07 -1.68 9.72
N LYS A 57 -2.91 -0.85 10.37
CA LYS A 57 -4.28 -1.23 10.77
C LYS A 57 -5.14 -1.58 9.55
N ASN A 58 -5.05 -0.81 8.47
CA ASN A 58 -5.82 -1.10 7.26
C ASN A 58 -5.41 -2.42 6.60
N ILE A 59 -4.10 -2.71 6.53
CA ILE A 59 -3.58 -3.97 6.01
C ILE A 59 -4.09 -5.16 6.84
N ILE A 60 -3.90 -5.13 8.16
CA ILE A 60 -4.31 -6.22 9.05
C ILE A 60 -5.82 -6.48 8.95
N ASN A 61 -6.63 -5.42 8.92
CA ASN A 61 -8.08 -5.56 8.92
C ASN A 61 -8.65 -6.13 7.62
N HIS A 62 -7.96 -5.97 6.49
CA HIS A 62 -8.51 -6.30 5.16
C HIS A 62 -7.79 -7.46 4.46
N LEU A 63 -6.62 -7.88 4.98
CA LEU A 63 -5.86 -9.02 4.47
C LEU A 63 -5.70 -10.08 5.57
N PRO A 64 -6.80 -10.72 6.00
CA PRO A 64 -6.77 -11.66 7.13
C PRO A 64 -5.94 -12.93 6.85
N GLN A 65 -5.68 -13.24 5.58
CA GLN A 65 -4.87 -14.39 5.16
C GLN A 65 -3.37 -14.07 5.03
N LEU A 66 -2.98 -12.81 5.25
CA LEU A 66 -1.62 -12.34 5.04
C LEU A 66 -0.66 -12.97 6.07
N ASN A 67 0.28 -13.78 5.58
CA ASN A 67 1.31 -14.43 6.39
C ASN A 67 2.73 -13.92 6.06
N ALA A 68 2.92 -13.25 4.93
CA ALA A 68 4.16 -12.58 4.58
C ALA A 68 3.89 -11.16 4.05
N PHE A 69 4.56 -10.18 4.62
CA PHE A 69 4.44 -8.78 4.21
C PHE A 69 5.82 -8.16 4.04
N THR A 70 6.10 -7.67 2.84
CA THR A 70 7.26 -6.82 2.55
C THR A 70 6.76 -5.41 2.32
N PHE A 71 7.34 -4.46 3.05
CA PHE A 71 6.98 -3.05 2.93
C PHE A 71 8.23 -2.23 2.69
N ASP A 72 8.25 -1.51 1.58
CA ASP A 72 9.32 -0.59 1.21
C ASP A 72 8.69 0.76 0.83
N ILE A 73 9.22 1.83 1.40
CA ILE A 73 8.69 3.19 1.25
C ILE A 73 9.84 4.16 1.00
N HIS A 74 9.78 4.80 -0.15
CA HIS A 74 10.70 5.85 -0.58
C HIS A 74 9.95 7.17 -0.59
N SER A 75 10.51 8.20 0.02
CA SER A 75 9.99 9.55 -0.06
C SER A 75 10.84 10.39 -1.01
N LEU A 76 10.16 11.19 -1.83
CA LEU A 76 10.78 12.20 -2.68
C LEU A 76 10.31 13.56 -2.16
N MET A 77 11.27 14.37 -1.70
CA MET A 77 11.03 15.76 -1.33
C MET A 77 11.53 16.65 -2.46
N PHE A 78 10.66 17.50 -2.98
CA PHE A 78 11.07 18.58 -3.87
C PHE A 78 11.49 19.77 -3.01
N ILE A 79 12.80 20.02 -2.94
CA ILE A 79 13.32 21.25 -2.34
C ILE A 79 13.24 22.31 -3.44
N ASN A 80 12.22 23.15 -3.39
CA ASN A 80 12.16 24.33 -4.25
C ASN A 80 13.27 25.30 -3.80
N ASN A 81 14.20 25.61 -4.71
CA ASN A 81 15.20 26.68 -4.53
C ASN A 81 14.58 28.05 -4.78
#